data_AF-A0A6A3JWZ1-F1
#
_entry.id   AF-A0A6A3JWZ1-F1
#
_cell.length_a   1.000
_cell.length_b   1.000
_cell.length_c   1.000
_cell.angle_alpha   90.00
_cell.angle_beta   90.00
_cell.angle_gamma   90.00
#
_symmetry.space_group_name_H-M   'P 1'
#
loop_
_entity.id
_entity.type
_entity.pdbx_description
1 polymer ?
#
loop_
_entity_poly.entity_id
_entity_poly.type
_entity_poly.pdbx_seq_one_letter_code
_entity_poly.pdbx_strand_id
1 'polypeptide(L)'
;MQTLFLVVMLCVAAVQGHSWIDCLDTNRTVVYNRGPEYIFGGDSADGMCAGYMKNYPGRGDNNINNDITFKILIADVAKNAAVCTTAAWDYSGWRHRLALTAGTTFYFGYTSNGHIVKEQAAGKTFYGVYWTGVPGSSLMTTFDLTSDKLIDGQLHNFDDGNCGEAYSDEAQTIPSGRAGDGYPCIGTFTMPVGTAPGVYNLVWYWKFYDADTNTSIPTSSGIYGGAAYTSCFQVEVTA
;
A
#
# COMPACT_ATOMS: atom_id res chain seq x y z
N MET A 1 -16.21 48.45 20.28
CA MET A 1 -16.37 47.35 19.31
C MET A 1 -14.98 46.93 18.87
N GLN A 2 -14.47 45.83 19.42
CA GLN A 2 -13.12 45.33 19.14
C GLN A 2 -13.31 44.00 18.41
N THR A 3 -12.95 43.98 17.13
CA THR A 3 -13.15 42.85 16.22
C THR A 3 -12.20 41.73 16.62
N LEU A 4 -12.77 40.61 17.09
CA LEU A 4 -12.05 39.38 17.41
C LEU A 4 -11.63 38.71 16.09
N PHE A 5 -10.34 38.70 15.78
CA PHE A 5 -9.79 37.88 14.70
C PHE A 5 -9.72 36.43 15.18
N LEU A 6 -10.64 35.59 14.71
CA LEU A 6 -10.57 34.14 14.86
C LEU A 6 -9.60 33.60 13.81
N VAL A 7 -8.35 33.36 14.20
CA VAL A 7 -7.39 32.60 13.37
C VAL A 7 -7.81 31.14 13.43
N VAL A 8 -8.54 30.67 12.41
CA VAL A 8 -8.77 29.24 12.20
C VAL A 8 -7.45 28.66 11.73
N MET A 9 -6.74 28.00 12.64
CA MET A 9 -5.58 27.19 12.34
C MET A 9 -6.08 25.96 11.57
N LEU A 10 -6.08 26.02 10.23
CA LEU A 10 -6.25 24.82 9.40
C LEU A 10 -5.05 23.92 9.69
N CYS A 11 -5.24 22.91 10.53
CA CYS A 11 -4.36 21.75 10.56
C CYS A 11 -4.49 21.05 9.21
N VAL A 12 -3.63 21.41 8.26
CA VAL A 12 -3.34 20.54 7.13
C VAL A 12 -2.71 19.29 7.75
N ALA A 13 -3.52 18.25 7.92
CA ALA A 13 -3.03 16.95 8.38
C ALA A 13 -2.10 16.41 7.29
N ALA A 14 -0.82 16.79 7.36
CA ALA A 14 0.20 16.17 6.54
C ALA A 14 0.27 14.70 6.95
N VAL A 15 0.19 13.80 5.96
CA VAL A 15 0.33 12.37 6.18
C VAL A 15 1.71 12.11 6.81
N GLN A 16 1.76 11.79 8.11
CA GLN A 16 2.99 11.60 8.89
C GLN A 16 3.62 10.20 8.69
N GLY A 17 3.30 9.52 7.58
CA GLY A 17 3.51 8.09 7.41
C GLY A 17 3.22 7.54 6.02
N HIS A 18 4.09 6.72 5.42
CA HIS A 18 3.85 6.16 4.09
C HIS A 18 3.73 4.65 4.15
N SER A 19 2.50 4.19 4.24
CA SER A 19 2.13 2.78 4.13
C SER A 19 1.84 2.46 2.68
N TRP A 20 2.44 1.36 2.22
CA TRP A 20 2.09 0.79 0.93
C TRP A 20 0.87 -0.14 1.00
N ILE A 21 0.38 -0.50 2.20
CA ILE A 21 -0.96 -1.07 2.42
C ILE A 21 -1.45 -0.59 3.80
N ASP A 22 -2.51 0.22 3.84
CA ASP A 22 -3.18 0.63 5.09
C ASP A 22 -4.32 -0.29 5.51
N CYS A 23 -5.07 -0.76 4.51
CA CYS A 23 -6.40 -1.30 4.71
C CYS A 23 -6.64 -2.40 3.71
N LEU A 24 -7.03 -3.59 4.17
CA LEU A 24 -7.54 -4.68 3.34
C LEU A 24 -9.01 -4.91 3.68
N ASP A 25 -9.87 -5.01 2.67
CA ASP A 25 -11.29 -5.30 2.88
C ASP A 25 -11.94 -5.94 1.65
N THR A 26 -13.03 -6.68 1.83
CA THR A 26 -13.86 -7.18 0.71
C THR A 26 -14.87 -6.13 0.24
N ASN A 27 -15.05 -5.04 0.99
CA ASN A 27 -15.86 -3.90 0.63
C ASN A 27 -14.99 -2.73 0.14
N ARG A 28 -14.99 -2.50 -1.17
CA ARG A 28 -14.28 -1.37 -1.80
C ARG A 28 -14.64 -0.01 -1.17
N THR A 29 -15.86 0.17 -0.68
CA THR A 29 -16.29 1.42 -0.04
C THR A 29 -15.51 1.69 1.24
N VAL A 30 -15.23 0.65 2.04
CA VAL A 30 -14.41 0.78 3.24
C VAL A 30 -12.99 1.18 2.86
N VAL A 31 -12.42 0.51 1.86
CA VAL A 31 -11.04 0.77 1.43
C VAL A 31 -10.89 2.15 0.79
N TYR A 32 -11.80 2.55 -0.10
CA TYR A 32 -11.65 3.77 -0.91
C TYR A 32 -12.38 4.98 -0.32
N ASN A 33 -13.70 4.90 -0.16
CA ASN A 33 -14.52 6.05 0.22
C ASN A 33 -14.32 6.46 1.68
N ARG A 34 -14.00 5.50 2.55
CA ARG A 34 -13.65 5.75 3.94
C ARG A 34 -12.13 5.90 4.16
N GLY A 35 -11.37 6.04 3.07
CA GLY A 35 -9.94 6.39 3.07
C GLY A 35 -9.57 7.51 4.06
N PRO A 36 -10.28 8.66 4.04
CA PRO A 36 -9.96 9.76 4.94
C PRO A 36 -10.07 9.40 6.43
N GLU A 37 -10.99 8.48 6.78
CA GLU A 37 -11.19 8.06 8.18
C GLU A 37 -9.97 7.30 8.69
N TYR A 38 -9.44 6.34 7.95
CA TYR A 38 -8.29 5.57 8.42
C TYR A 38 -6.93 6.22 8.14
N ILE A 39 -6.82 7.08 7.11
CA ILE A 39 -5.57 7.80 6.82
C ILE A 39 -5.34 8.93 7.84
N PHE A 40 -6.39 9.63 8.28
CA PHE A 40 -6.27 10.79 9.17
C PHE A 40 -6.82 10.57 10.58
N GLY A 41 -7.48 9.44 10.86
CA GLY A 41 -8.11 9.17 12.15
C GLY A 41 -7.16 8.82 13.29
N GLY A 42 -5.87 8.63 13.03
CA GLY A 42 -4.90 8.22 14.05
C GLY A 42 -5.29 6.90 14.72
N ASP A 43 -5.06 6.78 16.03
CA ASP A 43 -5.41 5.58 16.82
C ASP A 43 -6.91 5.24 16.79
N SER A 44 -7.78 6.23 16.54
CA SER A 44 -9.24 5.99 16.53
C SER A 44 -9.71 5.15 15.33
N ALA A 45 -8.85 4.98 14.32
CA ALA A 45 -9.13 4.16 13.14
C ALA A 45 -8.60 2.72 13.25
N ASP A 46 -7.93 2.37 14.35
CA ASP A 46 -7.41 1.03 14.58
C ASP A 46 -8.55 -0.01 14.55
N GLY A 47 -8.39 -1.06 13.75
CA GLY A 47 -9.40 -2.13 13.56
C GLY A 47 -10.57 -1.77 12.63
N MET A 48 -10.55 -0.61 11.97
CA MET A 48 -11.58 -0.20 11.01
C MET A 48 -11.68 -1.08 9.75
N CYS A 49 -10.58 -1.69 9.31
CA CYS A 49 -10.49 -2.49 8.09
C CYS A 49 -10.56 -3.99 8.42
N ALA A 50 -11.13 -4.79 7.51
CA ALA A 50 -11.24 -6.24 7.70
C ALA A 50 -9.88 -6.98 7.68
N GLY A 51 -8.79 -6.34 7.29
CA GLY A 51 -7.44 -6.87 7.44
C GLY A 51 -6.35 -5.82 7.28
N TYR A 52 -5.13 -6.20 7.67
CA TYR A 52 -3.96 -5.33 7.67
C TYR A 52 -2.72 -6.05 7.16
N MET A 53 -1.69 -5.29 6.79
CA MET A 53 -0.36 -5.86 6.61
C MET A 53 0.24 -6.28 7.96
N LYS A 54 1.19 -7.23 7.92
CA LYS A 54 1.94 -7.62 9.12
C LYS A 54 2.70 -6.43 9.67
N ASN A 55 2.78 -6.33 11.00
CA ASN A 55 3.45 -5.24 11.70
C ASN A 55 2.93 -3.83 11.33
N TYR A 56 1.65 -3.68 10.94
CA TYR A 56 1.05 -2.38 10.73
C TYR A 56 0.89 -1.63 12.07
N PRO A 57 1.65 -0.57 12.38
CA PRO A 57 1.63 0.08 13.68
C PRO A 57 0.36 0.88 13.91
N GLY A 58 -0.37 1.23 12.84
CA GLY A 58 -1.54 2.12 12.89
C GLY A 58 -1.16 3.58 12.61
N ARG A 59 -2.11 4.36 12.11
CA ARG A 59 -1.88 5.74 11.64
C ARG A 59 -1.71 6.74 12.78
N GLY A 60 -1.92 6.35 14.03
CA GLY A 60 -1.58 7.16 15.20
C GLY A 60 -0.13 6.99 15.67
N ASP A 61 0.62 6.04 15.12
CA ASP A 61 2.05 5.89 15.42
C ASP A 61 2.87 6.96 14.67
N ASN A 62 3.64 7.78 15.38
CA ASN A 62 4.48 8.83 14.79
C ASN A 62 5.67 8.30 13.96
N ASN A 63 6.03 7.02 14.14
CA ASN A 63 7.12 6.35 13.45
C ASN A 63 6.60 5.39 12.36
N ILE A 64 5.29 5.43 12.06
CA ILE A 64 4.65 4.61 11.03
C ILE A 64 5.48 4.55 9.74
N ASN A 65 6.07 5.66 9.29
CA ASN A 65 6.97 5.76 8.12
C ASN A 65 8.09 4.71 8.08
N ASN A 66 8.72 4.44 9.22
CA ASN A 66 9.88 3.56 9.29
C ASN A 66 9.49 2.12 9.60
N ASP A 67 8.30 1.90 10.17
CA ASP A 67 7.92 0.61 10.77
C ASP A 67 7.09 -0.30 9.84
N ILE A 68 6.44 0.29 8.83
CA ILE A 68 5.57 -0.46 7.91
C ILE A 68 6.26 -0.98 6.67
N THR A 69 7.22 -0.27 6.10
CA THR A 69 7.61 -0.56 4.72
C THR A 69 9.05 -0.96 4.61
N PHE A 70 9.26 -2.10 3.95
CA PHE A 70 10.59 -2.61 3.71
C PHE A 70 11.08 -2.11 2.35
N LYS A 71 12.11 -1.27 2.38
CA LYS A 71 12.78 -0.73 1.21
C LYS A 71 13.94 -1.64 0.81
N ILE A 72 14.01 -2.00 -0.46
CA ILE A 72 15.10 -2.79 -1.04
C ILE A 72 15.73 -1.98 -2.16
N LEU A 73 17.01 -1.64 -2.06
CA LEU A 73 17.69 -0.92 -3.15
C LEU A 73 17.82 -1.83 -4.37
N ILE A 74 17.79 -1.27 -5.59
CA ILE A 74 17.97 -2.06 -6.84
C ILE A 74 19.20 -2.97 -6.77
N ALA A 75 20.31 -2.45 -6.24
CA ALA A 75 21.56 -3.19 -6.09
C ALA A 75 21.43 -4.44 -5.20
N ASP A 76 20.46 -4.46 -4.29
CA ASP A 76 20.21 -5.57 -3.36
C ASP A 76 19.09 -6.50 -3.86
N VAL A 77 18.21 -6.03 -4.74
CA VAL A 77 17.25 -6.89 -5.46
C VAL A 77 18.00 -8.00 -6.20
N ALA A 78 19.10 -7.66 -6.88
CA ALA A 78 19.96 -8.61 -7.61
C ALA A 78 20.76 -9.54 -6.68
N LYS A 79 20.79 -9.28 -5.37
CA LYS A 79 21.52 -10.07 -4.36
C LYS A 79 20.61 -10.95 -3.51
N ASN A 80 19.38 -11.21 -3.96
CA ASN A 80 18.43 -12.06 -3.26
C ASN A 80 18.05 -11.52 -1.86
N ALA A 81 17.78 -10.22 -1.76
CA ALA A 81 17.33 -9.58 -0.52
C ALA A 81 16.05 -10.23 0.02
N ALA A 82 15.86 -10.19 1.34
CA ALA A 82 14.60 -10.60 1.97
C ALA A 82 13.42 -9.76 1.43
N VAL A 83 12.20 -10.29 1.39
CA VAL A 83 11.01 -9.53 0.94
C VAL A 83 10.09 -9.09 2.07
N CYS A 84 10.30 -9.61 3.28
CA CYS A 84 9.60 -9.18 4.48
C CYS A 84 10.60 -8.76 5.56
N THR A 85 10.22 -7.81 6.41
CA THR A 85 11.04 -7.45 7.57
C THR A 85 11.08 -8.61 8.57
N THR A 86 12.16 -8.72 9.34
CA THR A 86 12.23 -9.62 10.50
C THR A 86 11.33 -9.18 11.64
N ALA A 87 10.93 -7.91 11.65
CA ALA A 87 9.96 -7.32 12.58
C ALA A 87 8.50 -7.62 12.20
N ALA A 88 8.24 -8.23 11.04
CA ALA A 88 6.91 -8.69 10.63
C ALA A 88 6.47 -9.90 11.48
N TRP A 89 6.18 -9.65 12.76
CA TRP A 89 5.52 -10.62 13.62
C TRP A 89 4.14 -10.98 13.07
N ASP A 90 3.63 -12.14 13.47
CA ASP A 90 2.22 -12.47 13.24
C ASP A 90 1.32 -11.46 13.95
N TYR A 91 0.05 -11.42 13.57
CA TYR A 91 -0.88 -10.39 14.04
C TYR A 91 -1.03 -10.37 15.56
N SER A 92 -1.12 -9.16 16.12
CA SER A 92 -1.35 -8.93 17.54
C SER A 92 -2.21 -7.69 17.76
N GLY A 93 -2.93 -7.67 18.88
CA GLY A 93 -3.82 -6.57 19.24
C GLY A 93 -5.03 -6.52 18.31
N TRP A 94 -5.33 -5.32 17.81
CA TRP A 94 -6.46 -5.06 16.90
C TRP A 94 -6.18 -5.46 15.45
N ARG A 95 -4.92 -5.69 15.08
CA ARG A 95 -4.56 -6.12 13.72
C ARG A 95 -5.01 -7.55 13.50
N HIS A 96 -5.48 -7.84 12.30
CA HIS A 96 -5.80 -9.19 11.87
C HIS A 96 -5.60 -9.34 10.36
N ARG A 97 -5.49 -10.60 9.93
CA ARG A 97 -5.60 -10.99 8.53
C ARG A 97 -7.02 -10.80 8.04
N LEU A 98 -7.15 -10.62 6.73
CA LEU A 98 -8.45 -10.62 6.06
C LEU A 98 -8.97 -12.06 5.95
N ALA A 99 -10.15 -12.33 6.52
CA ALA A 99 -10.85 -13.59 6.33
C ALA A 99 -11.80 -13.49 5.11
N LEU A 100 -11.74 -14.47 4.21
CA LEU A 100 -12.54 -14.52 2.98
C LEU A 100 -12.72 -15.95 2.48
N THR A 101 -13.62 -16.16 1.53
CA THR A 101 -13.75 -17.46 0.82
C THR A 101 -13.04 -17.42 -0.53
N ALA A 102 -12.66 -18.60 -1.04
CA ALA A 102 -12.11 -18.70 -2.39
C ALA A 102 -13.08 -18.12 -3.44
N GLY A 103 -12.54 -17.43 -4.44
CA GLY A 103 -13.32 -16.67 -5.43
C GLY A 103 -13.78 -15.29 -4.96
N THR A 104 -13.57 -14.92 -3.69
CA THR A 104 -13.89 -13.58 -3.21
C THR A 104 -12.88 -12.56 -3.68
N THR A 105 -13.37 -11.43 -4.18
CA THR A 105 -12.56 -10.25 -4.45
C THR A 105 -12.31 -9.46 -3.17
N PHE A 106 -11.06 -9.08 -2.97
CA PHE A 106 -10.65 -8.15 -1.91
C PHE A 106 -9.88 -6.97 -2.51
N TYR A 107 -9.90 -5.89 -1.77
CA TYR A 107 -9.34 -4.60 -2.11
C TYR A 107 -8.30 -4.24 -1.07
N PHE A 108 -7.31 -3.45 -1.49
CA PHE A 108 -6.40 -2.83 -0.55
C PHE A 108 -6.08 -1.40 -0.93
N GLY A 109 -6.00 -0.56 0.10
CA GLY A 109 -5.72 0.86 0.00
C GLY A 109 -4.24 1.11 0.27
N TYR A 110 -3.60 1.90 -0.60
CA TYR A 110 -2.21 2.28 -0.44
C TYR A 110 -1.98 3.75 -0.77
N THR A 111 -0.99 4.36 -0.10
CA THR A 111 -0.62 5.76 -0.32
C THR A 111 0.64 5.86 -1.17
N SER A 112 0.67 6.82 -2.10
CA SER A 112 1.76 6.93 -3.08
C SER A 112 2.97 7.72 -2.58
N ASN A 113 2.90 8.31 -1.38
CA ASN A 113 3.86 9.28 -0.87
C ASN A 113 4.20 10.39 -1.89
N GLY A 114 3.23 10.88 -2.63
CA GLY A 114 3.44 11.88 -3.68
C GLY A 114 4.25 11.41 -4.90
N HIS A 115 4.71 10.15 -4.95
CA HIS A 115 5.50 9.62 -6.08
C HIS A 115 4.73 9.64 -7.41
N ILE A 116 3.39 9.63 -7.36
CA ILE A 116 2.53 9.75 -8.54
C ILE A 116 2.27 11.22 -8.89
N VAL A 117 1.73 12.00 -7.96
CA VAL A 117 1.17 13.33 -8.30
C VAL A 117 2.21 14.45 -8.20
N LYS A 118 3.07 14.42 -7.18
CA LYS A 118 4.05 15.47 -6.89
C LYS A 118 5.33 15.27 -7.71
N GLU A 119 5.86 14.05 -7.68
CA GLU A 119 7.11 13.71 -8.36
C GLU A 119 6.92 13.25 -9.81
N GLN A 120 5.72 12.78 -10.16
CA GLN A 120 5.40 12.23 -11.49
C GLN A 120 6.33 11.09 -11.91
N ALA A 121 6.91 10.39 -10.95
CA ALA A 121 7.91 9.35 -11.15
C ALA A 121 7.30 7.94 -11.20
N ALA A 122 6.20 7.71 -10.47
CA ALA A 122 5.61 6.39 -10.31
C ALA A 122 4.56 6.02 -11.38
N GLY A 123 4.15 6.96 -12.23
CA GLY A 123 3.00 6.79 -13.15
C GLY A 123 3.11 5.67 -14.19
N LYS A 124 4.29 5.06 -14.35
CA LYS A 124 4.54 3.91 -15.25
C LYS A 124 5.24 2.74 -14.54
N THR A 125 5.20 2.73 -13.22
CA THR A 125 5.79 1.66 -12.42
C THR A 125 4.75 0.62 -12.07
N PHE A 126 5.23 -0.58 -11.72
CA PHE A 126 4.36 -1.73 -11.53
C PHE A 126 4.54 -2.35 -10.17
N TYR A 127 3.45 -2.86 -9.60
CA TYR A 127 3.48 -3.76 -8.46
C TYR A 127 2.93 -5.14 -8.84
N GLY A 128 3.25 -6.13 -8.02
CA GLY A 128 2.64 -7.45 -8.06
C GLY A 128 2.25 -7.91 -6.66
N VAL A 129 1.29 -8.83 -6.58
CA VAL A 129 0.99 -9.56 -5.35
C VAL A 129 1.38 -11.01 -5.56
N TYR A 130 2.28 -11.49 -4.72
CA TYR A 130 2.92 -12.78 -4.86
C TYR A 130 2.57 -13.69 -3.71
N TRP A 131 2.49 -14.99 -3.99
CA TRP A 131 2.22 -16.03 -3.01
C TRP A 131 2.75 -17.38 -3.50
N THR A 132 2.81 -18.36 -2.60
CA THR A 132 3.19 -19.74 -2.93
C THR A 132 2.01 -20.59 -3.40
N GLY A 133 0.77 -20.15 -3.13
CA GLY A 133 -0.44 -20.95 -3.29
C GLY A 133 -0.59 -22.11 -2.29
N VAL A 134 0.27 -22.19 -1.27
CA VAL A 134 0.25 -23.27 -0.25
C VAL A 134 0.05 -22.67 1.15
N PRO A 135 -0.98 -23.10 1.92
CA PRO A 135 -1.20 -22.61 3.28
C PRO A 135 0.05 -22.70 4.16
N GLY A 136 0.30 -21.67 4.96
CA GLY A 136 1.41 -21.61 5.93
C GLY A 136 2.80 -21.39 5.34
N SER A 137 2.97 -21.46 4.02
CA SER A 137 4.28 -21.21 3.38
C SER A 137 4.45 -19.76 2.95
N SER A 138 5.71 -19.32 2.74
CA SER A 138 6.06 -17.93 2.43
C SER A 138 7.11 -17.85 1.32
N LEU A 139 7.06 -16.78 0.54
CA LEU A 139 8.17 -16.33 -0.31
C LEU A 139 9.11 -15.51 0.59
N MET A 140 10.40 -15.80 0.55
CA MET A 140 11.37 -15.28 1.52
C MET A 140 12.23 -14.19 0.93
N THR A 141 12.55 -14.26 -0.35
CA THR A 141 13.52 -13.35 -0.99
C THR A 141 13.09 -12.88 -2.37
N THR A 142 13.81 -11.89 -2.90
CA THR A 142 13.51 -11.28 -4.20
C THR A 142 13.61 -12.27 -5.37
N PHE A 143 14.37 -13.36 -5.25
CA PHE A 143 14.41 -14.42 -6.27
C PHE A 143 13.17 -15.32 -6.27
N ASP A 144 12.41 -15.36 -5.18
CA ASP A 144 11.15 -16.09 -5.11
C ASP A 144 10.02 -15.36 -5.85
N LEU A 145 10.20 -14.08 -6.18
CA LEU A 145 9.19 -13.22 -6.82
C LEU A 145 9.17 -13.40 -8.35
N THR A 146 8.82 -14.62 -8.79
CA THR A 146 8.70 -14.98 -10.20
C THR A 146 7.27 -14.79 -10.72
N SER A 147 7.10 -14.76 -12.05
CA SER A 147 5.80 -14.53 -12.67
C SER A 147 4.76 -15.61 -12.34
N ASP A 148 5.17 -16.86 -12.14
CA ASP A 148 4.30 -17.97 -11.72
C ASP A 148 3.83 -17.86 -10.25
N LYS A 149 4.42 -16.95 -9.48
CA LYS A 149 4.02 -16.65 -8.10
C LYS A 149 3.09 -15.46 -8.00
N LEU A 150 2.78 -14.76 -9.09
CA LEU A 150 1.74 -13.74 -9.09
C LEU A 150 0.37 -14.37 -8.86
N ILE A 151 -0.39 -13.85 -7.89
CA ILE A 151 -1.69 -14.43 -7.50
C ILE A 151 -2.69 -14.47 -8.64
N ASP A 152 -2.62 -13.50 -9.55
CA ASP A 152 -3.46 -13.39 -10.74
C ASP A 152 -2.67 -13.46 -12.05
N GLY A 153 -1.38 -13.82 -11.97
CA GLY A 153 -0.51 -14.02 -13.13
C GLY A 153 0.01 -12.75 -13.81
N GLN A 154 -0.24 -11.54 -13.28
CA GLN A 154 0.17 -10.30 -13.93
C GLN A 154 0.67 -9.21 -12.96
N LEU A 155 1.42 -8.26 -13.52
CA LEU A 155 1.78 -7.02 -12.85
C LEU A 155 0.71 -5.97 -13.09
N HIS A 156 0.57 -5.05 -12.15
CA HIS A 156 -0.43 -3.98 -12.15
C HIS A 156 0.26 -2.62 -12.14
N ASN A 157 -0.33 -1.63 -12.81
CA ASN A 157 0.14 -0.25 -12.69
C ASN A 157 0.03 0.19 -11.23
N PHE A 158 1.09 0.80 -10.70
CA PHE A 158 1.06 1.39 -9.36
C PHE A 158 0.14 2.60 -9.29
N ASP A 159 0.03 3.36 -10.37
CA ASP A 159 -0.95 4.43 -10.49
C ASP A 159 -2.29 3.88 -10.97
N ASP A 160 -3.33 3.94 -10.12
CA ASP A 160 -4.69 3.53 -10.45
C ASP A 160 -5.46 4.58 -11.29
N GLY A 161 -4.82 5.72 -11.57
CA GLY A 161 -5.35 6.81 -12.38
C GLY A 161 -6.28 7.78 -11.64
N ASN A 162 -6.61 7.54 -10.37
CA ASN A 162 -7.61 8.31 -9.65
C ASN A 162 -7.21 8.70 -8.22
N CYS A 163 -6.37 7.90 -7.56
CA CYS A 163 -5.93 8.14 -6.21
C CYS A 163 -5.18 9.46 -6.02
N GLY A 164 -5.25 9.98 -4.81
CA GLY A 164 -4.77 11.30 -4.47
C GLY A 164 -3.86 11.33 -3.24
N GLU A 165 -2.73 11.99 -3.44
CA GLU A 165 -2.08 12.91 -2.49
C GLU A 165 -1.82 14.22 -3.26
N ALA A 166 -2.91 14.72 -3.85
CA ALA A 166 -2.86 15.78 -4.82
C ALA A 166 -2.89 17.14 -4.11
N TYR A 167 -1.99 18.04 -4.56
CA TYR A 167 -1.99 19.42 -4.08
C TYR A 167 -3.34 20.08 -4.36
N SER A 168 -4.05 20.47 -3.30
CA SER A 168 -5.14 21.43 -3.39
C SER A 168 -4.53 22.83 -3.46
N ASP A 169 -5.00 23.63 -4.43
CA ASP A 169 -4.61 25.04 -4.48
C ASP A 169 -5.37 25.88 -3.44
N GLU A 170 -5.05 27.17 -3.36
CA GLU A 170 -5.70 28.09 -2.42
C GLU A 170 -7.24 28.14 -2.60
N ALA A 171 -7.73 27.83 -3.80
CA ALA A 171 -9.15 27.77 -4.14
C ALA A 171 -9.79 26.41 -3.80
N GLN A 172 -9.07 25.51 -3.13
CA GLN A 172 -9.50 24.13 -2.81
C GLN A 172 -9.85 23.32 -4.06
N THR A 173 -9.27 23.70 -5.22
CA THR A 173 -9.38 22.89 -6.42
C THR A 173 -8.19 21.95 -6.50
N ILE A 174 -8.38 20.81 -7.17
CA ILE A 174 -7.32 19.84 -7.43
C ILE A 174 -6.99 19.95 -8.92
N PRO A 175 -5.94 20.69 -9.31
CA PRO A 175 -5.65 20.94 -10.73
C PRO A 175 -5.38 19.66 -11.53
N SER A 176 -4.95 18.58 -10.87
CA SER A 176 -4.75 17.27 -11.50
C SER A 176 -6.05 16.53 -11.82
N GLY A 177 -7.21 16.97 -11.30
CA GLY A 177 -8.50 16.29 -11.45
C GLY A 177 -8.63 14.98 -10.69
N ARG A 178 -7.64 14.64 -9.84
CA ARG A 178 -7.64 13.43 -9.00
C ARG A 178 -8.50 13.61 -7.75
N ALA A 179 -8.73 12.49 -7.04
CA ALA A 179 -9.64 12.46 -5.89
C ALA A 179 -9.20 13.32 -4.68
N GLY A 180 -7.93 13.67 -4.56
CA GLY A 180 -7.40 14.52 -3.48
C GLY A 180 -6.87 13.75 -2.28
N ASP A 181 -6.36 14.48 -1.29
CA ASP A 181 -5.77 13.90 -0.07
C ASP A 181 -6.78 13.02 0.69
N GLY A 182 -6.32 11.89 1.22
CA GLY A 182 -7.15 10.92 1.93
C GLY A 182 -7.85 9.90 1.04
N TYR A 183 -7.73 10.01 -0.29
CA TYR A 183 -8.23 8.98 -1.22
C TYR A 183 -7.07 8.09 -1.69
N PRO A 184 -6.94 6.88 -1.13
CA PRO A 184 -5.83 5.98 -1.44
C PRO A 184 -5.91 5.47 -2.88
N CYS A 185 -4.78 4.94 -3.36
CA CYS A 185 -4.76 4.06 -4.51
C CYS A 185 -5.35 2.71 -4.14
N ILE A 186 -6.07 2.10 -5.10
CA ILE A 186 -6.78 0.86 -4.87
C ILE A 186 -6.20 -0.24 -5.74
N GLY A 187 -5.66 -1.27 -5.09
CA GLY A 187 -5.42 -2.54 -5.74
C GLY A 187 -6.57 -3.50 -5.48
N THR A 188 -6.80 -4.42 -6.41
CA THR A 188 -7.89 -5.39 -6.35
C THR A 188 -7.39 -6.76 -6.79
N PHE A 189 -7.72 -7.80 -6.02
CA PHE A 189 -7.43 -9.18 -6.40
C PHE A 189 -8.59 -10.09 -6.02
N THR A 190 -8.78 -11.14 -6.82
CA THR A 190 -9.70 -12.22 -6.50
C THR A 190 -8.90 -13.39 -5.98
N MET A 191 -9.25 -13.89 -4.79
CA MET A 191 -8.69 -15.15 -4.29
C MET A 191 -8.98 -16.27 -5.30
N PRO A 192 -7.99 -16.99 -5.83
CA PRO A 192 -8.25 -17.99 -6.86
C PRO A 192 -9.30 -19.01 -6.46
N VAL A 193 -10.19 -19.34 -7.41
CA VAL A 193 -11.24 -20.34 -7.20
C VAL A 193 -10.61 -21.71 -6.89
N GLY A 194 -11.17 -22.42 -5.92
CA GLY A 194 -10.67 -23.73 -5.49
C GLY A 194 -9.47 -23.66 -4.55
N THR A 195 -9.07 -22.46 -4.12
CA THR A 195 -8.09 -22.30 -3.03
C THR A 195 -8.62 -23.00 -1.77
N ALA A 196 -7.82 -23.90 -1.20
CA ALA A 196 -8.21 -24.66 -0.02
C ALA A 196 -8.30 -23.74 1.22
N PRO A 197 -9.10 -24.11 2.24
CA PRO A 197 -9.10 -23.38 3.49
C PRO A 197 -7.71 -23.37 4.16
N GLY A 198 -7.32 -22.22 4.71
CA GLY A 198 -6.04 -22.04 5.37
C GLY A 198 -5.54 -20.59 5.36
N VAL A 199 -4.44 -20.36 6.07
CA VAL A 199 -3.78 -19.04 6.11
C VAL A 199 -2.70 -18.98 5.04
N TYR A 200 -2.79 -17.99 4.16
CA TYR A 200 -1.85 -17.78 3.06
C TYR A 200 -1.02 -16.52 3.34
N ASN A 201 0.30 -16.61 3.11
CA ASN A 201 1.18 -15.45 3.17
C ASN A 201 1.31 -14.84 1.77
N LEU A 202 1.11 -13.53 1.69
CA LEU A 202 1.22 -12.76 0.45
C LEU A 202 2.25 -11.65 0.60
N VAL A 203 2.89 -11.33 -0.51
CA VAL A 203 3.86 -10.24 -0.63
C VAL A 203 3.36 -9.30 -1.70
N TRP A 204 2.96 -8.09 -1.31
CA TRP A 204 2.84 -6.97 -2.23
C TRP A 204 4.24 -6.39 -2.47
N TYR A 205 4.62 -6.21 -3.73
CA TYR A 205 5.95 -5.77 -4.13
C TYR A 205 5.85 -4.75 -5.25
N TRP A 206 6.29 -3.52 -4.98
CA TRP A 206 6.33 -2.44 -5.96
C TRP A 206 7.75 -2.18 -6.43
N LYS A 207 7.92 -2.19 -7.76
CA LYS A 207 9.16 -1.80 -8.43
C LYS A 207 9.12 -0.29 -8.67
N PHE A 208 9.64 0.52 -7.74
CA PHE A 208 9.81 1.96 -7.98
C PHE A 208 11.09 2.22 -8.79
N TYR A 209 11.11 1.65 -9.99
CA TYR A 209 12.17 1.72 -10.99
C TYR A 209 11.65 1.14 -12.32
N ASP A 210 12.40 1.31 -13.40
CA ASP A 210 12.05 0.73 -14.70
C ASP A 210 12.17 -0.80 -14.63
N ALA A 211 11.04 -1.50 -14.75
CA ALA A 211 10.95 -2.93 -14.51
C ALA A 211 11.64 -3.79 -15.58
N ASP A 212 11.85 -3.24 -16.79
CA ASP A 212 12.45 -3.93 -17.92
C ASP A 212 13.98 -3.81 -17.88
N THR A 213 14.48 -2.65 -17.51
CA THR A 213 15.93 -2.33 -17.51
C THR A 213 16.57 -2.42 -16.12
N ASN A 214 15.77 -2.48 -15.05
CA ASN A 214 16.23 -2.37 -13.65
C ASN A 214 17.06 -1.11 -13.38
N THR A 215 16.63 0.03 -13.92
CA THR A 215 17.30 1.32 -13.74
C THR A 215 16.38 2.36 -13.08
N SER A 216 16.98 3.37 -12.45
CA SER A 216 16.23 4.52 -11.93
C SER A 216 15.50 5.25 -13.05
N ILE A 217 14.40 5.93 -12.72
CA ILE A 217 13.49 6.57 -13.67
C ILE A 217 13.93 8.01 -13.91
N PRO A 218 14.35 8.37 -15.14
CA PRO A 218 14.58 9.76 -15.49
C PRO A 218 13.25 10.49 -15.66
N THR A 219 13.14 11.68 -15.09
CA THR A 219 11.97 12.57 -15.20
C THR A 219 12.44 13.96 -15.62
N SER A 220 11.49 14.85 -15.95
CA SER A 220 11.79 16.26 -16.26
C SER A 220 12.38 17.03 -15.07
N SER A 221 12.22 16.55 -13.84
CA SER A 221 12.67 17.19 -12.61
C SER A 221 13.85 16.49 -11.93
N GLY A 222 14.39 15.42 -12.52
CA GLY A 222 15.53 14.67 -11.97
C GLY A 222 15.46 13.17 -12.20
N ILE A 223 16.23 12.41 -11.42
CA ILE A 223 16.22 10.94 -11.43
C ILE A 223 15.52 10.47 -10.15
N TYR A 224 14.46 9.69 -10.30
CA TYR A 224 13.67 9.13 -9.20
C TYR A 224 13.72 7.60 -9.22
N GLY A 225 13.14 6.97 -8.20
CA GLY A 225 13.19 5.53 -8.04
C GLY A 225 14.49 5.04 -7.42
N GLY A 226 14.91 3.83 -7.78
CA GLY A 226 16.15 3.23 -7.25
C GLY A 226 15.92 2.22 -6.13
N ALA A 227 14.66 1.93 -5.80
CA ALA A 227 14.31 0.94 -4.79
C ALA A 227 13.00 0.22 -5.15
N ALA A 228 12.87 -1.00 -4.66
CA ALA A 228 11.60 -1.66 -4.50
C ALA A 228 11.08 -1.43 -3.07
N TYR A 229 9.76 -1.55 -2.94
CA TYR A 229 9.10 -1.53 -1.66
C TYR A 229 8.18 -2.73 -1.50
N THR A 230 8.09 -3.24 -0.28
CA THR A 230 7.28 -4.42 -0.01
C THR A 230 6.33 -4.22 1.16
N SER A 231 5.25 -5.00 1.15
CA SER A 231 4.34 -5.17 2.26
C SER A 231 3.90 -6.62 2.32
N CYS A 232 4.18 -7.28 3.45
CA CYS A 232 3.79 -8.67 3.66
C CYS A 232 2.51 -8.72 4.49
N PHE A 233 1.55 -9.53 4.05
CA PHE A 233 0.26 -9.66 4.69
C PHE A 233 -0.23 -11.11 4.60
N GLN A 234 -1.37 -11.39 5.21
CA GLN A 234 -2.01 -12.70 5.13
C GLN A 234 -3.49 -12.54 4.86
N VAL A 235 -4.01 -13.57 4.23
CA VAL A 235 -5.44 -13.81 4.10
C VAL A 235 -5.75 -15.20 4.67
N GLU A 236 -6.89 -15.33 5.33
CA GLU A 236 -7.42 -16.60 5.79
C GLU A 236 -8.56 -17.01 4.86
N VAL A 237 -8.32 -18.06 4.09
CA VAL A 237 -9.36 -18.68 3.26
C VAL A 237 -10.19 -19.57 4.17
N THR A 238 -11.47 -19.23 4.32
CA THR A 238 -12.44 -20.01 5.09
C THR A 238 -13.19 -20.99 4.19
N ALA A 239 -13.74 -22.04 4.80
CA ALA A 239 -14.62 -23.00 4.13
C ALA A 239 -15.95 -22.37 3.70
#